data_AF-A0A5C8S7X8-F1
#
_entry.id   AF-A0A5C8S7X8-F1
#
_cell.length_a   1.000
_cell.length_b   1.000
_cell.length_c   1.000
_cell.angle_alpha   90.00
_cell.angle_beta   90.00
_cell.angle_gamma   90.00
#
_symmetry.space_group_name_H-M   'P 1'
#
loop_
_entity.id
_entity.type
_entity.pdbx_description
1 polymer ?
#
loop_
_entity_poly.entity_id
_entity_poly.type
_entity_poly.pdbx_seq_one_letter_code
_entity_poly.pdbx_strand_id
1 'polypeptide(L)'
;MTNVIRPTFGRPPQPDAAPPEETALEPLRIYGKAAGHVVALVADPGSPAGEVLKVVVGPLVGDRVEAVAVLPRTEAGEIDAERVGMAVLRTLEMLE
;
A
#
# COMPACT_ATOMS: atom_id res chain seq x y z
N MET A 1 14.58 2.37 -32.52
CA MET A 1 14.11 2.87 -31.21
C MET A 1 13.03 3.90 -31.46
N THR A 2 11.77 3.57 -31.18
CA THR A 2 10.62 4.46 -31.44
C THR A 2 9.64 4.32 -30.27
N ASN A 3 9.89 5.06 -29.19
CA ASN A 3 8.94 5.21 -28.09
C ASN A 3 7.94 6.31 -28.47
N VAL A 4 6.95 5.96 -29.29
CA VAL A 4 5.85 6.87 -29.63
C VAL A 4 4.64 6.48 -28.80
N ILE A 5 4.29 7.32 -27.83
CA ILE A 5 3.01 7.24 -27.13
C ILE A 5 1.94 7.73 -28.10
N ARG A 6 1.03 6.84 -28.51
CA ARG A 6 -0.12 7.21 -29.34
C ARG A 6 -1.33 7.45 -28.43
N PRO A 7 -1.82 8.69 -28.29
CA PRO A 7 -3.06 8.94 -27.56
C PRO A 7 -4.24 8.29 -28.30
N THR A 8 -4.94 7.39 -27.63
CA THR A 8 -6.18 6.78 -28.12
C THR A 8 -7.36 7.72 -27.88
N PHE A 9 -7.58 8.65 -28.79
CA PHE A 9 -8.79 9.48 -28.82
C PHE A 9 -9.99 8.63 -29.31
N GLY A 10 -11.10 8.63 -28.57
CA GLY A 10 -12.37 8.05 -29.01
C GLY A 10 -12.57 6.55 -28.76
N ARG A 11 -11.65 5.87 -28.06
CA ARG A 11 -11.90 4.49 -27.61
C ARG A 11 -12.88 4.53 -26.42
N PRO A 12 -13.97 3.74 -26.41
CA PRO A 12 -14.82 3.64 -25.24
C PRO A 12 -13.97 3.20 -24.03
N PRO A 13 -14.25 3.75 -22.83
CA PRO A 13 -13.51 3.41 -21.63
C PRO A 13 -13.50 1.89 -21.49
N GLN A 14 -12.29 1.33 -21.38
CA GLN A 14 -12.14 -0.08 -21.06
C GLN A 14 -12.72 -0.26 -19.66
N PRO A 15 -13.62 -1.24 -19.44
CA PRO A 15 -14.18 -1.46 -18.11
C PRO A 15 -13.02 -1.61 -17.13
N ASP A 16 -13.07 -0.84 -16.05
CA ASP A 16 -12.08 -0.92 -14.97
C ASP A 16 -11.84 -2.39 -14.65
N ALA A 17 -10.56 -2.76 -14.61
CA ALA A 17 -10.18 -4.08 -14.15
C ALA A 17 -10.92 -4.35 -12.84
N ALA A 18 -11.49 -5.55 -12.71
CA ALA A 18 -12.22 -5.97 -11.52
C ALA A 18 -11.47 -5.54 -10.25
N PRO A 19 -12.18 -5.08 -9.20
CA PRO A 19 -11.53 -4.67 -7.97
C PRO A 19 -10.54 -5.77 -7.56
N PRO A 20 -9.28 -5.40 -7.24
CA PRO A 20 -8.25 -6.38 -6.97
C PRO A 20 -8.76 -7.35 -5.91
N GLU A 21 -8.62 -8.65 -6.19
CA GLU A 21 -9.02 -9.71 -5.26
C GLU A 21 -8.47 -9.39 -3.87
N GLU A 22 -9.32 -9.50 -2.84
CA GLU A 22 -8.97 -9.33 -1.43
C GLU A 22 -7.85 -10.34 -1.09
N THR A 23 -6.62 -9.92 -1.32
CA THR A 23 -5.44 -10.74 -1.06
C THR A 23 -5.24 -10.71 0.44
N ALA A 24 -5.26 -11.87 1.08
CA ALA A 24 -4.87 -11.99 2.48
C ALA A 24 -3.40 -11.56 2.60
N LEU A 25 -3.18 -10.35 3.10
CA LEU A 25 -1.84 -9.78 3.27
C LEU A 25 -1.32 -10.16 4.65
N GLU A 26 -0.27 -10.97 4.70
CA GLU A 26 0.43 -11.24 5.96
C GLU A 26 1.36 -10.07 6.32
N PRO A 27 1.26 -9.52 7.54
CA PRO A 27 2.13 -8.43 7.97
C PRO A 27 3.56 -8.93 8.17
N LEU A 28 4.50 -8.34 7.42
CA LEU A 28 5.92 -8.51 7.65
C LEU A 28 6.35 -7.89 8.98
N ARG A 29 5.72 -6.77 9.34
CA ARG A 29 5.99 -6.05 10.59
C ARG A 29 4.74 -5.29 11.02
N ILE A 30 4.43 -5.32 12.31
CA ILE A 30 3.43 -4.43 12.91
C ILE A 30 4.18 -3.28 13.56
N TYR A 31 3.86 -2.04 13.17
CA TYR A 31 4.46 -0.86 13.79
C TYR A 31 3.77 -0.52 15.12
N GLY A 32 2.45 -0.66 15.18
CA GLY A 32 1.70 -0.38 16.40
C GLY A 32 0.20 -0.30 16.19
N LYS A 33 -0.48 0.14 17.25
CA LYS A 33 -1.94 0.30 17.33
C LYS A 33 -2.25 1.63 18.00
N ALA A 34 -3.13 2.43 17.42
CA ALA A 34 -3.58 3.71 17.98
C ALA A 34 -4.90 4.15 17.34
N ALA A 35 -5.72 4.91 18.09
CA ALA A 35 -7.00 5.48 17.64
C ALA A 35 -7.95 4.46 16.99
N GLY A 36 -7.97 3.23 17.49
CA GLY A 36 -8.80 2.15 16.95
C GLY A 36 -8.28 1.50 15.65
N HIS A 37 -7.03 1.79 15.25
CA HIS A 37 -6.41 1.27 14.04
C HIS A 37 -5.09 0.51 14.31
N VAL A 38 -4.71 -0.40 13.42
CA VAL A 38 -3.39 -1.06 13.33
C VAL A 38 -2.62 -0.43 12.17
N VAL A 39 -1.32 -0.17 12.38
CA VAL A 39 -0.38 0.22 11.33
C VAL A 39 0.63 -0.90 11.11
N ALA A 40 0.76 -1.37 9.88
CA ALA A 40 1.63 -2.50 9.54
C ALA A 40 2.34 -2.33 8.19
N LEU A 41 3.42 -3.09 8.01
CA LEU A 41 4.12 -3.29 6.76
C LEU A 41 3.75 -4.66 6.20
N VAL A 42 3.38 -4.70 4.92
CA VAL A 42 3.10 -5.94 4.18
C VAL A 42 3.95 -5.96 2.91
N ALA A 43 4.30 -7.16 2.42
CA ALA A 43 4.82 -7.33 1.07
C ALA A 43 3.68 -7.61 0.10
N ASP A 44 3.79 -7.06 -1.10
CA ASP A 44 2.94 -7.41 -2.23
C ASP A 44 3.84 -7.83 -3.42
N PRO A 45 4.06 -9.14 -3.59
CA PRO A 45 4.82 -9.66 -4.72
C PRO A 45 4.03 -9.65 -6.04
N GLY A 46 2.71 -9.46 -5.99
CA GLY A 46 1.80 -9.50 -7.16
C GLY A 46 1.56 -8.14 -7.81
N SER A 47 2.16 -7.07 -7.28
CA SER A 47 1.98 -5.72 -7.81
C SER A 47 2.45 -5.62 -9.28
N PRO A 48 1.70 -4.94 -10.16
CA PRO A 48 2.07 -4.75 -11.57
C PRO A 48 3.43 -4.06 -11.78
N ALA A 49 3.91 -3.34 -10.76
CA ALA A 49 5.20 -2.65 -10.77
C ALA A 49 6.38 -3.55 -10.31
N GLY A 50 6.13 -4.83 -10.04
CA GLY A 50 7.07 -5.73 -9.38
C GLY A 50 6.84 -5.78 -7.86
N GLU A 51 7.70 -6.50 -7.14
CA GLU A 51 7.58 -6.66 -5.69
C GLU A 51 7.68 -5.31 -4.96
N VAL A 52 6.66 -5.01 -4.17
CA VAL A 52 6.57 -3.77 -3.39
C VAL A 52 6.33 -4.04 -1.91
N LEU A 53 6.67 -3.05 -1.10
CA LEU A 53 6.28 -2.92 0.29
C LEU A 53 5.09 -1.98 0.37
N LYS A 54 4.09 -2.31 1.18
CA LYS A 54 2.98 -1.40 1.49
C LYS A 54 2.93 -1.13 2.97
N VAL A 55 2.88 0.16 3.34
CA VAL A 55 2.46 0.56 4.67
C VAL A 55 0.94 0.63 4.64
N VAL A 56 0.29 -0.13 5.52
CA VAL A 56 -1.16 -0.26 5.57
C VAL A 56 -1.72 0.19 6.91
N VAL A 57 -2.94 0.69 6.88
CA VAL A 57 -3.74 1.04 8.06
C VAL A 57 -5.08 0.31 7.96
N GLY A 58 -5.54 -0.27 9.07
CA GLY A 58 -6.86 -0.88 9.15
C GLY A 58 -7.42 -0.82 10.57
N PRO A 59 -8.72 -1.12 10.76
CA PRO A 59 -9.32 -1.16 12.09
C PRO A 59 -8.72 -2.30 12.94
N LEU A 60 -8.79 -2.18 14.26
CA LEU A 60 -8.37 -3.25 15.18
C LEU A 60 -9.17 -4.55 15.01
N VAL A 61 -10.37 -4.47 14.46
CA VAL A 61 -11.29 -5.58 14.25
C VAL A 61 -11.74 -5.57 12.79
N GLY A 62 -11.60 -6.71 12.12
CA GLY A 62 -11.85 -6.87 10.69
C GLY A 62 -10.56 -7.18 9.93
N ASP A 63 -10.69 -7.32 8.62
CA ASP A 63 -9.64 -7.75 7.68
C ASP A 63 -9.34 -6.71 6.59
N ARG A 64 -10.09 -5.60 6.57
CA ARG A 64 -9.91 -4.54 5.59
C ARG A 64 -8.79 -3.60 5.99
N VAL A 65 -7.82 -3.44 5.11
CA VAL A 65 -6.70 -2.52 5.26
C VAL A 65 -6.55 -1.66 4.02
N GLU A 66 -6.10 -0.42 4.20
CA GLU A 66 -5.80 0.51 3.11
C GLU A 66 -4.30 0.79 3.07
N ALA A 67 -3.72 0.79 1.87
CA ALA A 67 -2.32 1.16 1.68
C ALA A 67 -2.18 2.69 1.68
N VAL A 68 -1.45 3.21 2.66
CA VAL A 68 -1.13 4.65 2.78
C VAL A 68 0.20 5.01 2.12
N ALA A 69 1.04 4.00 1.84
CA ALA A 69 2.22 4.14 0.99
C ALA A 69 2.55 2.83 0.29
N VAL A 70 3.12 2.94 -0.91
CA VAL A 70 3.64 1.82 -1.71
C VAL A 70 5.08 2.16 -2.10
N LEU A 71 6.02 1.29 -1.73
CA LEU A 71 7.45 1.51 -1.88
C LEU A 71 8.10 0.32 -2.59
N PRO A 72 9.18 0.51 -3.36
CA PRO A 72 9.88 -0.61 -3.98
C PRO A 72 10.51 -1.52 -2.92
N ARG A 73 10.60 -2.83 -3.18
CA ARG A 73 11.31 -3.78 -2.32
C ARG A 73 12.84 -3.64 -2.45
N THR A 74 13.37 -2.52 -1.95
CA THR A 74 14.81 -2.23 -1.88
C THR A 74 15.17 -1.78 -0.46
N GLU A 75 16.45 -1.77 -0.12
CA GLU A 75 16.92 -1.27 1.20
C GLU A 75 16.46 0.17 1.47
N ALA A 76 16.56 1.06 0.47
CA ALA A 76 16.04 2.42 0.60
C ALA A 76 14.52 2.43 0.82
N GLY A 77 13.78 1.58 0.10
CA GLY A 77 12.34 1.44 0.27
C GLY A 77 11.95 0.91 1.65
N GLU A 78 12.74 0.02 2.25
CA GLU A 78 12.53 -0.46 3.62
C GLU A 78 12.69 0.66 4.66
N ILE A 79 13.75 1.47 4.53
CA ILE A 79 14.00 2.62 5.41
C ILE A 79 12.85 3.64 5.30
N ASP A 80 12.41 3.93 4.07
CA ASP A 80 11.32 4.87 3.86
C ASP A 80 9.98 4.28 4.35
N ALA A 81 9.74 2.97 4.20
CA ALA A 81 8.58 2.30 4.75
C ALA A 81 8.53 2.40 6.28
N GLU A 82 9.67 2.21 6.96
CA GLU A 82 9.80 2.37 8.41
C GLU A 82 9.50 3.81 8.86
N ARG A 83 10.04 4.81 8.16
CA ARG A 83 9.75 6.22 8.45
C ARG A 83 8.27 6.54 8.30
N VAL A 84 7.64 6.09 7.21
CA VAL A 84 6.22 6.33 6.95
C VAL A 84 5.36 5.61 7.99
N GLY A 85 5.63 4.34 8.28
CA GLY A 85 4.89 3.55 9.27
C GLY A 85 4.92 4.20 10.66
N MET A 86 6.10 4.66 11.09
CA MET A 86 6.25 5.38 12.35
C MET A 86 5.54 6.74 12.33
N ALA A 87 5.64 7.50 11.23
CA ALA A 87 4.98 8.80 11.13
C ALA A 87 3.44 8.68 11.19
N VAL A 88 2.87 7.67 10.53
CA VAL A 88 1.43 7.39 10.57
C VAL A 88 1.01 6.97 11.97
N LEU A 89 1.73 6.06 12.62
CA LEU A 89 1.44 5.65 14.00
C LEU A 89 1.45 6.85 14.94
N ARG A 90 2.51 7.69 14.90
CA ARG A 90 2.59 8.89 15.73
C ARG A 90 1.45 9.88 15.48
N THR A 91 1.00 9.99 14.23
CA THR A 91 -0.14 10.84 13.90
C THR A 91 -1.44 10.30 14.50
N LEU A 92 -1.65 8.98 14.47
CA LEU A 92 -2.83 8.36 15.08
C LEU A 92 -2.82 8.48 16.61
N GLU A 93 -1.66 8.34 17.25
CA GLU A 93 -1.50 8.54 18.70
C GLU A 93 -1.90 9.97 19.16
N MET A 94 -1.86 10.97 18.27
CA MET A 94 -2.32 12.33 18.59
C MET A 94 -3.84 12.50 18.59
N LEU A 95 -4.59 11.49 18.11
CA LEU A 95 -6.05 11.52 18.02
C LEU A 95 -6.74 10.78 19.17
N GLU A 96 -5.97 10.18 20.09
CA GLU A 96 -6.47 9.49 21.29
C GLU A 96 -6.84 10.43 22.44
#